data_AF-D6MM05-F1
#
_entry.id   AF-D6MM05-F1
#
_cell.length_a   1.000
_cell.length_b   1.000
_cell.length_c   1.000
_cell.angle_alpha   90.00
_cell.angle_beta   90.00
_cell.angle_gamma   90.00
#
_symmetry.space_group_name_H-M   'P 1'
#
loop_
_entity.id
_entity.type
_entity.pdbx_description
1 polymer ?
#
loop_
_entity_poly.entity_id
_entity_poly.type
_entity_poly.pdbx_seq_one_letter_code
_entity_poly.pdbx_strand_id
1 'polypeptide(L)'
;MIILMPTGGEGGNRSFKLTARFGSWAEADGTGEGFDSSTEFSLPNGAKPSPDVSWILRERWKALSVKQREEFPPVCPDFVVELRSRTD
;
A
#
# COMPACT_ATOMS: atom_id res chain seq x y z
N MET A 1 -8.50 -14.70 -10.39
CA MET A 1 -7.03 -14.75 -10.46
C MET A 1 -6.56 -13.36 -10.87
N ILE A 2 -5.99 -12.59 -9.93
CA ILE A 2 -5.25 -11.38 -10.30
C ILE A 2 -3.85 -11.87 -10.62
N ILE A 3 -3.45 -11.74 -11.90
CA ILE A 3 -2.09 -12.08 -12.32
C ILE A 3 -1.23 -10.87 -11.94
N LEU A 4 -0.43 -11.00 -10.88
CA LEU A 4 0.67 -10.06 -10.66
C LEU A 4 1.64 -10.24 -11.82
N MET A 5 1.62 -9.31 -12.77
CA MET A 5 2.61 -9.30 -13.83
C MET A 5 3.97 -9.02 -13.17
N PRO A 6 5.01 -9.80 -13.46
CA PRO A 6 6.34 -9.52 -12.92
C PRO A 6 6.77 -8.13 -13.37
N THR A 7 7.11 -7.27 -12.41
CA THR A 7 7.59 -5.91 -12.68
C THR A 7 8.97 -5.98 -13.33
N GLY A 8 9.16 -5.31 -14.47
CA GLY A 8 10.47 -5.21 -15.12
C GLY A 8 11.49 -4.48 -14.23
N GLY A 9 12.79 -4.73 -14.44
CA GLY A 9 13.85 -4.28 -13.52
C GLY A 9 13.88 -2.76 -13.22
N GLU A 10 13.60 -1.92 -14.21
CA GLU A 10 13.50 -0.46 -13.98
C GLU A 10 12.28 -0.09 -13.13
N GLY A 11 11.13 -0.71 -13.39
CA GLY A 11 9.92 -0.52 -12.59
C GLY A 11 10.14 -0.97 -11.15
N GLY A 12 10.75 -2.14 -10.97
CA GLY A 12 11.10 -2.66 -9.65
C GLY A 12 12.05 -1.73 -8.88
N ASN A 13 13.08 -1.19 -9.53
CA ASN A 13 14.00 -0.22 -8.91
C ASN A 13 13.30 1.09 -8.53
N ARG A 14 12.34 1.57 -9.34
CA ARG A 14 11.55 2.77 -9.03
C ARG A 14 10.61 2.52 -7.86
N SER A 15 9.91 1.40 -7.86
CA SER A 15 9.02 0.97 -6.76
C SER A 15 9.81 0.83 -5.46
N PHE A 16 10.94 0.10 -5.47
CA PHE A 16 11.81 -0.03 -4.30
C PHE A 16 12.26 1.32 -3.72
N LYS A 17 12.70 2.25 -4.57
CA LYS A 17 13.11 3.60 -4.13
C LYS A 17 11.94 4.42 -3.60
N LEU A 18 10.75 4.29 -4.21
CA LEU A 18 9.55 4.96 -3.74
C LEU A 18 9.16 4.44 -2.35
N THR A 19 9.03 3.12 -2.20
CA THR A 19 8.71 2.48 -0.91
C THR A 19 9.71 2.85 0.16
N ALA A 20 11.02 2.80 -0.13
CA ALA A 20 12.05 3.17 0.85
C ALA A 20 11.95 4.63 1.32
N ARG A 21 11.82 5.58 0.39
CA ARG A 21 11.72 7.00 0.73
C ARG A 21 10.44 7.32 1.48
N PHE A 22 9.32 6.76 1.04
CA PHE A 22 8.04 6.98 1.67
C PHE A 22 7.99 6.33 3.06
N GLY A 23 8.54 5.13 3.21
CA GLY A 23 8.70 4.45 4.49
C GLY A 23 9.49 5.30 5.49
N SER A 24 10.65 5.82 5.10
CA SER A 24 11.44 6.72 5.95
C SER A 24 10.68 7.99 6.34
N TRP A 25 9.89 8.56 5.43
CA TRP A 25 9.03 9.71 5.75
C TRP A 25 7.93 9.32 6.74
N ALA A 26 7.22 8.21 6.52
CA ALA A 26 6.11 7.77 7.36
C ALA A 26 6.58 7.43 8.78
N GLU A 27 7.76 6.80 8.92
CA GLU A 27 8.40 6.55 10.21
C GLU A 27 8.75 7.85 10.93
N ALA A 28 9.32 8.84 10.22
CA ALA A 28 9.72 10.11 10.80
C ALA A 28 8.50 10.99 11.19
N ASP A 29 7.47 10.99 10.36
CA ASP A 29 6.20 11.69 10.61
C ASP A 29 5.44 11.06 11.78
N GLY A 30 5.38 9.72 11.82
CA GLY A 30 4.84 8.97 12.93
C GLY A 30 3.34 9.16 13.16
N THR A 31 2.57 9.73 12.22
CA THR A 31 1.11 9.89 12.36
C THR A 31 0.33 8.71 11.77
N GLY A 32 1.01 7.77 11.09
CA GLY A 32 0.38 6.63 10.43
C GLY A 32 1.31 5.47 10.15
N GLU A 33 0.81 4.54 9.36
CA GLU A 33 1.49 3.31 8.94
C GLU A 33 1.54 3.25 7.41
N GLY A 34 2.70 2.92 6.85
CA GLY A 34 2.91 2.73 5.41
C GLY A 34 2.84 1.25 5.01
N PHE A 35 2.39 1.00 3.78
CA PHE A 35 2.20 -0.33 3.20
C PHE A 35 2.78 -0.38 1.79
N ASP A 36 3.33 -1.54 1.43
CA ASP A 36 3.96 -1.76 0.12
C ASP A 36 2.96 -2.22 -0.96
N SER A 37 3.48 -2.40 -2.17
CA SER A 37 2.71 -2.78 -3.37
C SER A 37 2.06 -4.17 -3.31
N SER A 38 2.35 -4.97 -2.30
CA SER A 38 1.78 -6.31 -2.13
C SER A 38 0.56 -6.34 -1.20
N THR A 39 0.28 -5.22 -0.54
CA THR A 39 -0.82 -5.10 0.42
C THR A 39 -2.15 -4.88 -0.31
N GLU A 40 -3.01 -5.88 -0.28
CA GLU A 40 -4.39 -5.78 -0.78
C GLU A 40 -5.36 -5.26 0.30
N PHE A 41 -6.16 -4.25 -0.04
CA PHE A 41 -7.19 -3.69 0.84
C PHE A 41 -8.60 -4.17 0.45
N SER A 42 -9.40 -4.61 1.42
CA SER A 42 -10.77 -5.11 1.15
C SER A 42 -11.81 -4.00 1.32
N LEU A 43 -12.16 -3.30 0.23
CA LEU A 43 -13.08 -2.16 0.30
C LEU A 43 -14.56 -2.59 0.31
N PRO A 44 -15.47 -1.78 0.91
CA PRO A 44 -16.91 -2.13 1.01
C PRO A 44 -17.63 -2.33 -0.33
N ASN A 45 -17.10 -1.75 -1.41
CA ASN A 45 -17.62 -1.92 -2.77
C ASN A 45 -17.13 -3.21 -3.45
N GLY A 46 -16.42 -4.08 -2.74
CA GLY A 46 -15.82 -5.32 -3.26
C GLY A 46 -14.52 -5.10 -4.02
N ALA A 47 -14.03 -3.86 -4.16
CA ALA A 47 -12.73 -3.59 -4.77
C ALA A 47 -11.60 -4.06 -3.85
N LYS A 48 -10.54 -4.54 -4.49
CA LYS A 48 -9.33 -5.10 -3.87
C LYS A 48 -8.07 -4.41 -4.42
N PRO A 49 -7.91 -3.09 -4.21
CA PRO A 49 -6.73 -2.40 -4.71
C PRO A 49 -5.47 -2.83 -3.95
N SER A 50 -4.35 -2.82 -4.66
CA SER A 50 -3.00 -3.04 -4.11
C SER A 50 -2.05 -1.98 -4.69
N PRO A 51 -2.14 -0.72 -4.22
CA PRO A 51 -1.37 0.40 -4.78
C PRO A 51 0.12 0.26 -4.51
N ASP A 52 0.99 0.84 -5.36
CA ASP A 52 2.45 0.77 -5.19
C ASP A 52 2.93 1.20 -3.78
N VAL A 53 2.28 2.22 -3.22
CA VAL A 53 2.43 2.63 -1.82
C VAL A 53 1.08 3.06 -1.28
N SER A 54 0.76 2.62 -0.06
CA SER A 54 -0.41 3.08 0.68
C SER A 54 -0.03 3.58 2.06
N TRP A 55 -0.83 4.48 2.63
CA TRP A 55 -0.64 5.00 3.99
C TRP A 55 -1.98 5.18 4.70
N ILE A 56 -2.00 4.87 5.99
CA ILE A 56 -3.19 4.94 6.84
C ILE A 56 -2.86 5.68 8.13
N LEU A 57 -3.73 6.60 8.54
CA LEU A 57 -3.67 7.26 9.84
C LEU A 57 -3.64 6.23 10.97
N ARG A 58 -2.76 6.44 11.95
CA ARG A 58 -2.51 5.46 13.02
C ARG A 58 -3.76 5.15 13.82
N GLU A 59 -4.64 6.12 14.03
CA GLU A 59 -5.93 5.91 14.71
C GLU A 59 -6.85 4.96 13.93
N ARG A 60 -6.93 5.11 12.60
CA ARG A 60 -7.73 4.25 11.72
C ARG A 60 -7.16 2.84 11.67
N TRP A 61 -5.84 2.71 11.64
CA TRP A 61 -5.16 1.41 11.70
C TRP A 61 -5.36 0.71 13.05
N LYS A 62 -5.27 1.44 14.17
CA LYS A 62 -5.47 0.90 15.51
C LYS A 62 -6.92 0.52 15.80
N ALA A 63 -7.89 1.16 15.14
CA ALA A 63 -9.30 0.79 15.22
C ALA A 63 -9.61 -0.59 14.62
N LEU A 64 -8.72 -1.14 13.78
CA LEU A 64 -8.85 -2.50 13.28
C LEU A 64 -8.52 -3.53 14.36
N SER A 65 -9.27 -4.64 14.36
CA SER A 65 -8.91 -5.84 15.11
C SER A 65 -7.58 -6.42 14.62
N VAL A 66 -6.92 -7.21 15.46
CA VAL A 66 -5.67 -7.92 15.09
C VAL A 66 -5.89 -8.75 13.82
N LYS A 67 -6.97 -9.52 13.76
CA LYS A 67 -7.33 -10.33 12.58
C LYS A 67 -7.45 -9.48 11.31
N GLN A 68 -8.09 -8.32 11.39
CA GLN A 68 -8.23 -7.41 10.24
C GLN A 68 -6.88 -6.82 9.78
N ARG A 69 -5.89 -6.69 10.68
CA ARG A 69 -4.54 -6.22 10.33
C ARG A 69 -3.66 -7.31 9.73
N GLU A 70 -3.89 -8.57 10.11
CA GLU A 70 -3.12 -9.74 9.63
C GLU A 70 -3.64 -10.30 8.29
N GLU A 71 -4.91 -10.07 7.96
CA GLU A 71 -5.53 -10.45 6.69
C GLU A 71 -5.49 -9.27 5.68
N PHE A 72 -6.55 -9.08 4.89
CA PHE A 72 -6.70 -7.95 3.98
C PHE A 72 -7.43 -6.81 4.70
N PRO A 73 -6.77 -5.68 5.04
CA PRO A 73 -7.37 -4.66 5.88
C PRO A 73 -8.65 -4.09 5.24
N PRO A 74 -9.80 -4.11 5.94
CA PRO A 74 -11.06 -3.62 5.40
C PRO A 74 -11.18 -2.10 5.59
N VAL A 75 -10.17 -1.36 5.11
CA VAL A 75 -10.02 0.07 5.30
C VAL A 75 -9.49 0.71 4.03
N CYS A 76 -10.09 1.82 3.62
CA CYS A 76 -9.58 2.62 2.50
C CYS A 76 -8.36 3.42 2.95
N PRO A 77 -7.20 3.31 2.26
CA PRO A 77 -6.03 4.12 2.59
C PRO A 77 -6.34 5.62 2.60
N ASP A 78 -5.70 6.36 3.50
CA ASP A 78 -5.79 7.83 3.55
C ASP A 78 -5.00 8.47 2.40
N PHE A 79 -3.94 7.81 1.95
CA PHE A 79 -3.11 8.25 0.85
C PHE A 79 -2.58 7.04 0.06
N VAL A 80 -2.50 7.18 -1.27
CA VAL A 80 -1.96 6.18 -2.18
C VAL A 80 -1.05 6.83 -3.22
N VAL A 81 -0.03 6.10 -3.66
CA VAL A 81 0.81 6.45 -4.79
C VAL A 81 0.84 5.29 -5.76
N GLU A 82 0.69 5.58 -7.05
CA GLU A 82 0.87 4.63 -8.14
C GLU A 82 2.00 5.10 -9.04
N LEU A 83 2.95 4.22 -9.35
CA LEU A 83 3.96 4.45 -10.36
C LEU A 83 3.41 4.02 -11.71
N ARG A 84 3.30 4.98 -12.63
CA ARG A 84 2.94 4.65 -14.00
C ARG A 84 3.96 3.69 -14.60
N SER A 85 3.46 2.56 -15.07
CA SER A 85 4.18 1.63 -15.92
C SER A 85 4.41 2.26 -17.30
N ARG A 86 5.33 1.69 -18.07
CA ARG A 86 5.58 2.16 -19.45
C ARG A 86 4.38 1.90 -20.38
N THR A 87 3.49 1.00 -20.00
CA THR A 87 2.33 0.55 -20.78
C THR A 87 1.00 1.12 -20.29
N ASP A 88 1.02 2.01 -19.29
CA ASP A 88 -0.16 2.69 -18.77
C ASP A 88 -0.59 3.90 -19.61
#